data_AF-A0A926WEN5-F1
#
_entry.id   AF-A0A926WEN5-F1
#
_cell.length_a   1.000
_cell.length_b   1.000
_cell.length_c   1.000
_cell.angle_alpha   90.00
_cell.angle_beta   90.00
_cell.angle_gamma   90.00
#
_symmetry.space_group_name_H-M   'P 1'
#
loop_
_entity.id
_entity.type
_entity.pdbx_description
1 polymer ?
#
loop_
_entity_poly.entity_id
_entity_poly.type
_entity_poly.pdbx_seq_one_letter_code
_entity_poly.pdbx_strand_id
1 'polypeptide(L)'
;MERRYAVMGEICDILALTPDNELAILELKNAEDRYIIQQLTRYHANLLEGRPFADVINYQKPVRLIALAPTFHRHNHIERDFSRLSFEFVKLRVLKEDQFYLEFSFEDVTYPSVRTPIPYQEVDLVGPPEAVTDVPANLLTWLGTCSAAEQ
;
A
#
# COMPACT_ATOMS: atom_id res chain seq x y z
N MET A 1 15.78 0.14 -2.37
CA MET A 1 14.32 0.15 -2.16
C MET A 1 13.79 -1.01 -2.96
N GLU A 2 13.19 -1.99 -2.29
CA GLU A 2 12.58 -3.15 -2.94
C GLU A 2 11.06 -2.99 -2.94
N ARG A 3 10.41 -3.50 -3.99
CA ARG A 3 8.95 -3.49 -4.14
C ARG A 3 8.45 -4.91 -4.28
N ARG A 4 7.29 -5.21 -3.69
CA ARG A 4 6.64 -6.53 -3.72
C ARG A 4 7.62 -7.64 -3.31
N TYR A 5 8.35 -7.41 -2.23
CA TYR A 5 9.38 -8.34 -1.77
C TYR A 5 8.73 -9.55 -1.10
N ALA A 6 9.04 -10.74 -1.62
CA ALA A 6 8.53 -11.99 -1.06
C ALA A 6 9.39 -12.45 0.12
N VAL A 7 8.77 -12.70 1.28
CA VAL A 7 9.44 -13.19 2.48
C VAL A 7 8.56 -14.20 3.21
N MET A 8 9.08 -15.42 3.39
CA MET A 8 8.40 -16.53 4.08
C MET A 8 6.94 -16.76 3.62
N GLY A 9 6.70 -16.70 2.31
CA GLY A 9 5.38 -16.93 1.71
C GLY A 9 4.44 -15.72 1.67
N GLU A 10 4.81 -14.60 2.29
CA GLU A 10 4.08 -13.33 2.22
C GLU A 10 4.76 -12.37 1.23
N ILE A 11 4.05 -11.34 0.76
CA ILE A 11 4.56 -10.31 -0.15
C ILE A 11 4.41 -8.94 0.51
N CYS A 12 5.52 -8.32 0.88
CA CYS A 12 5.55 -6.96 1.40
C CYS A 12 5.52 -5.95 0.24
N ASP A 13 4.67 -4.94 0.31
CA ASP A 13 4.56 -3.97 -0.77
C ASP A 13 5.85 -3.17 -1.02
N ILE A 14 6.45 -2.58 0.01
CA ILE A 14 7.71 -1.83 -0.13
C ILE A 14 8.62 -2.04 1.07
N LEU A 15 9.91 -2.29 0.79
CA LEU A 15 11.01 -2.17 1.74
C LEU A 15 11.88 -0.97 1.36
N ALA A 16 12.09 -0.08 2.32
CA ALA A 16 12.91 1.11 2.16
C ALA A 16 13.95 1.21 3.27
N LEU A 17 14.95 2.05 3.03
CA LEU A 17 15.96 2.41 4.04
C LEU A 17 15.88 3.90 4.30
N THR A 18 16.00 4.26 5.57
CA THR A 18 16.31 5.65 5.93
C THR A 18 17.75 5.98 5.53
N PRO A 19 18.16 7.27 5.50
CA PRO A 19 19.57 7.64 5.31
C PRO A 19 20.53 6.98 6.32
N ASP A 20 19.97 6.51 7.43
CA ASP A 20 20.63 5.88 8.56
C ASP A 20 20.70 4.34 8.45
N ASN A 21 20.32 3.76 7.31
CA ASN A 21 20.23 2.33 7.06
C ASN A 21 19.26 1.58 8.00
N GLU A 22 18.29 2.30 8.56
CA GLU A 22 17.17 1.72 9.29
C GLU A 22 16.16 1.15 8.30
N LEU A 23 15.64 -0.05 8.57
CA LEU A 23 14.62 -0.68 7.74
C LEU A 23 13.26 -0.01 7.96
N ALA A 24 12.61 0.39 6.86
CA ALA A 24 11.21 0.77 6.83
C ALA A 24 10.42 -0.24 5.99
N ILE A 25 9.35 -0.78 6.59
CA ILE A 25 8.40 -1.71 5.96
C ILE A 25 7.11 -0.92 5.73
N LEU A 26 6.69 -0.82 4.47
CA LEU A 26 5.48 -0.09 4.11
C LEU A 26 4.46 -1.05 3.51
N GLU A 27 3.22 -0.93 3.96
CA GLU A 27 2.05 -1.64 3.43
C GLU A 27 1.03 -0.63 2.92
N LEU A 28 0.54 -0.83 1.68
CA LEU A 28 -0.35 0.09 1.00
C LEU A 28 -1.74 -0.52 0.83
N LYS A 29 -2.78 0.26 1.11
CA LYS A 29 -4.16 -0.08 0.83
C LYS A 29 -4.84 1.03 0.05
N ASN A 30 -5.65 0.64 -0.93
CA ASN A 30 -6.46 1.57 -1.72
C ASN A 30 -7.82 1.90 -1.07
N ALA A 31 -8.16 1.20 0.01
CA ALA A 31 -9.39 1.35 0.76
C ALA A 31 -9.12 1.03 2.24
N GLU A 32 -10.14 1.19 3.07
CA GLU A 32 -10.07 0.75 4.47
C GLU A 32 -9.85 -0.77 4.55
N ASP A 33 -8.88 -1.19 5.35
CA ASP A 33 -8.58 -2.60 5.61
C ASP A 33 -8.50 -2.85 7.12
N ARG A 34 -8.91 -4.03 7.58
CA ARG A 34 -8.91 -4.42 9.00
C ARG A 34 -7.68 -5.20 9.43
N TYR A 35 -6.80 -5.53 8.48
CA TYR A 35 -5.73 -6.51 8.67
C TYR A 35 -4.33 -5.94 8.43
N ILE A 36 -4.21 -4.63 8.18
CA ILE A 36 -2.96 -3.97 7.80
C ILE A 36 -1.91 -4.02 8.93
N ILE A 37 -2.34 -3.92 10.19
CA ILE A 37 -1.45 -4.03 11.36
C ILE A 37 -0.89 -5.45 11.48
N GLN A 38 -1.75 -6.44 11.31
CA GLN A 38 -1.42 -7.85 11.41
C GLN A 38 -0.51 -8.27 10.24
N GLN A 39 -0.71 -7.71 9.04
CA GLN A 39 0.18 -7.87 7.89
C GLN A 39 1.57 -7.30 8.20
N LEU A 40 1.67 -6.03 8.59
CA LEU A 40 2.93 -5.41 8.98
C LEU A 40 3.64 -6.17 10.11
N THR A 41 2.87 -6.69 11.08
CA THR A 41 3.41 -7.52 12.18
C THR A 41 4.06 -8.80 11.66
N ARG A 42 3.41 -9.51 10.71
CA ARG A 42 3.97 -10.71 10.09
C ARG A 42 5.23 -10.39 9.29
N TYR A 43 5.22 -9.31 8.50
CA TYR A 43 6.40 -8.91 7.71
C TYR A 43 7.58 -8.57 8.62
N HIS A 44 7.33 -7.83 9.69
CA HIS A 44 8.34 -7.52 10.70
C HIS A 44 8.98 -8.79 11.27
N ALA A 45 8.17 -9.76 11.71
CA ALA A 45 8.68 -11.03 12.24
C ALA A 45 9.52 -11.79 11.19
N ASN A 46 8.98 -11.95 9.99
CA ASN A 46 9.63 -12.69 8.90
C ASN A 46 10.96 -12.06 8.48
N LEU A 47 11.04 -10.71 8.44
CA LEU A 47 12.26 -9.99 8.06
C LEU A 47 13.33 -10.01 9.15
N LEU A 48 12.95 -9.98 10.43
CA LEU A 48 13.90 -10.12 11.53
C LEU A 48 14.47 -11.54 11.64
N GLU A 49 13.68 -12.55 11.27
CA GLU A 49 14.13 -13.95 11.20
C GLU A 49 15.04 -14.19 9.99
N GLY A 50 14.58 -13.83 8.79
CA GLY A 50 15.32 -14.06 7.55
C GLY A 50 16.53 -13.13 7.35
N ARG A 51 16.50 -11.95 7.97
CA ARG A 51 17.51 -10.88 7.85
C ARG A 51 18.02 -10.66 6.41
N PRO A 52 17.14 -10.46 5.42
CA PRO A 52 17.59 -10.19 4.06
C PRO A 52 18.39 -8.88 4.01
N PHE A 53 19.29 -8.76 3.01
CA PHE A 53 20.09 -7.55 2.80
C PHE A 53 20.91 -7.12 4.05
N ALA A 54 21.40 -8.09 4.84
CA ALA A 54 22.14 -7.82 6.08
C ALA A 54 23.46 -7.05 5.89
N ASP A 55 23.95 -6.95 4.65
CA ASP A 55 25.10 -6.13 4.26
C ASP A 55 24.78 -4.62 4.22
N VAL A 56 23.51 -4.25 4.04
CA VAL A 56 23.07 -2.86 3.97
C VAL A 56 22.10 -2.47 5.10
N ILE A 57 21.32 -3.41 5.62
CA ILE A 57 20.35 -3.13 6.70
C ILE A 57 21.03 -3.20 8.05
N ASN A 58 20.88 -2.14 8.84
CA ASN A 58 21.29 -2.15 10.23
C ASN A 58 20.19 -2.73 11.14
N TYR A 59 20.20 -4.05 11.32
CA TYR A 59 19.26 -4.77 12.20
C TYR A 59 19.42 -4.48 13.70
N GLN A 60 20.39 -3.65 14.11
CA GLN A 60 20.46 -3.14 15.48
C GLN A 60 19.60 -1.90 15.70
N LYS A 61 19.15 -1.25 14.62
CA LYS A 61 18.21 -0.14 14.69
C LYS A 61 16.76 -0.67 14.73
N PRO A 62 15.81 0.11 15.30
CA PRO A 62 14.39 -0.21 15.21
C PRO A 62 13.94 -0.41 13.76
N VAL A 63 12.84 -1.12 13.55
CA VAL A 63 12.22 -1.24 12.22
C VAL A 63 10.99 -0.34 12.21
N ARG A 64 10.88 0.53 11.20
CA ARG A 64 9.71 1.39 11.01
C ARG A 64 8.62 0.62 10.29
N LEU A 65 7.41 0.63 10.85
CA LEU A 65 6.24 -0.04 10.27
C LEU A 65 5.24 1.03 9.85
N ILE A 66 5.05 1.20 8.55
CA ILE A 66 4.29 2.32 8.00
C ILE A 66 3.09 1.78 7.24
N ALA A 67 1.90 2.12 7.73
CA ALA A 67 0.64 1.79 7.09
C ALA A 67 0.17 2.98 6.25
N LEU A 68 -0.11 2.76 4.97
CA LEU A 68 -0.61 3.77 4.05
C LEU A 68 -2.00 3.39 3.55
N ALA A 69 -3.03 4.18 3.88
CA ALA A 69 -4.41 3.93 3.44
C ALA A 69 -5.22 5.24 3.37
N PRO A 70 -6.35 5.31 2.63
CA PRO A 70 -7.21 6.50 2.67
C PRO A 70 -7.86 6.74 4.04
N THR A 71 -8.23 5.66 4.72
CA THR A 71 -8.78 5.65 6.07
C THR A 71 -8.31 4.40 6.82
N PHE A 72 -8.39 4.44 8.15
CA PHE A 72 -8.06 3.32 9.01
C PHE A 72 -9.29 2.90 9.81
N HIS A 73 -9.56 1.60 9.83
CA HIS A 73 -10.65 1.04 10.63
C HIS A 73 -10.33 1.18 12.12
N ARG A 74 -11.35 1.33 12.97
CA ARG A 74 -11.20 1.39 14.45
C ARG A 74 -10.32 0.26 15.01
N HIS A 75 -10.41 -0.93 14.44
CA HIS A 75 -9.59 -2.08 14.87
C HIS A 75 -8.09 -1.83 14.68
N ASN A 76 -7.68 -1.18 13.59
CA ASN A 76 -6.27 -0.87 13.35
C ASN A 76 -5.73 0.05 14.44
N HIS A 77 -6.53 1.03 14.88
CA HIS A 77 -6.15 1.92 15.99
C HIS A 77 -6.04 1.15 17.31
N ILE A 78 -7.03 0.30 17.63
CA ILE A 78 -6.96 -0.55 18.83
C ILE A 78 -5.71 -1.43 18.78
N GLU A 79 -5.45 -2.09 17.67
CA GLU A 79 -4.30 -2.98 17.54
C GLU A 79 -2.97 -2.22 17.63
N ARG A 80 -2.88 -1.01 17.06
CA ARG A 80 -1.73 -0.12 17.26
C ARG A 80 -1.55 0.23 18.73
N ASP A 81 -2.60 0.70 19.40
CA ASP A 81 -2.56 1.21 20.77
C ASP A 81 -2.20 0.12 21.80
N PHE A 82 -2.52 -1.15 21.50
CA PHE A 82 -2.23 -2.29 22.37
C PHE A 82 -1.06 -3.17 21.87
N SER A 83 -0.36 -2.76 20.80
CA SER A 83 0.82 -3.46 20.31
C SER A 83 2.10 -3.06 21.06
N ARG A 84 3.10 -3.95 21.04
CA ARG A 84 4.48 -3.62 21.45
C ARG A 84 5.30 -3.02 20.31
N LEU A 85 4.81 -3.09 19.08
CA LEU A 85 5.44 -2.51 17.90
C LEU A 85 4.90 -1.10 17.66
N SER A 86 5.76 -0.22 17.14
CA SER A 86 5.39 1.15 16.78
C SER A 86 4.94 1.20 15.32
N PHE A 87 3.67 1.53 15.07
CA PHE A 87 3.12 1.70 13.73
C PHE A 87 2.85 3.16 13.43
N GLU A 88 3.18 3.59 12.21
CA GLU A 88 2.93 4.92 11.70
C GLU A 88 1.75 4.88 10.73
N PHE A 89 0.73 5.70 10.99
CA PHE A 89 -0.42 5.83 10.09
C PHE A 89 -0.28 7.04 9.19
N VAL A 90 -0.21 6.78 7.89
CA VAL A 90 -0.17 7.79 6.84
C VAL A 90 -1.44 7.69 6.02
N LYS A 91 -2.26 8.74 6.06
CA LYS A 91 -3.42 8.84 5.19
C LYS A 91 -3.02 9.34 3.83
N LEU A 92 -3.49 8.66 2.78
CA LEU A 92 -3.30 9.05 1.39
C LEU A 92 -4.62 9.55 0.78
N ARG A 93 -4.59 10.66 0.06
CA ARG A 93 -5.76 11.21 -0.64
C ARG A 93 -5.36 11.73 -2.00
N VAL A 94 -6.25 11.53 -2.97
CA VAL A 94 -6.15 12.20 -4.27
C VAL A 94 -7.01 13.46 -4.21
N LEU A 95 -6.39 14.60 -4.42
CA LEU A 95 -7.06 15.90 -4.48
C LEU A 95 -7.08 16.37 -5.94
N LYS A 96 -8.22 16.94 -6.37
CA LYS A 96 -8.32 17.63 -7.66
C LYS A 96 -8.45 19.12 -7.38
N GLU A 97 -7.45 19.88 -7.80
CA GLU A 97 -7.45 21.35 -7.80
C GLU A 97 -7.31 21.82 -9.26
N ASP A 98 -6.20 22.48 -9.61
CA ASP A 98 -5.79 22.77 -10.99
C ASP A 98 -5.29 21.51 -11.73
N GLN A 99 -4.68 20.59 -10.99
CA GLN A 99 -4.29 19.25 -11.40
C GLN A 99 -4.59 18.24 -10.28
N PHE A 100 -4.29 16.97 -10.51
CA PHE A 100 -4.40 15.94 -9.47
C PHE A 100 -3.15 15.96 -8.58
N TYR A 101 -3.34 15.87 -7.27
CA TYR A 101 -2.28 15.75 -6.28
C TYR A 101 -2.49 14.49 -5.45
N LEU A 102 -1.39 13.82 -5.09
CA LEU A 102 -1.36 12.83 -4.04
C LEU A 102 -0.92 13.54 -2.75
N GLU A 103 -1.82 13.61 -1.79
CA GLU A 103 -1.58 14.17 -0.46
C GLU A 103 -1.34 13.06 0.56
N PHE A 104 -0.34 13.26 1.41
CA PHE A 104 -0.01 12.44 2.56
C PHE A 104 -0.19 13.25 3.85
N SER A 105 -0.97 12.73 4.79
CA SER A 105 -1.12 13.32 6.13
C SER A 105 -0.81 12.27 7.21
N PHE A 106 -0.07 12.67 8.23
CA PHE A 106 0.42 11.78 9.29
C PHE A 106 -0.48 11.93 10.53
N GLU A 107 -0.96 10.82 11.10
CA GLU A 107 -1.88 10.91 12.24
C GLU A 107 -1.21 11.25 13.57
N ASP A 108 -0.01 10.69 13.81
CA ASP A 108 0.64 10.73 15.12
C ASP A 108 1.81 11.71 15.19
N VAL A 109 2.09 12.42 14.09
CA VAL A 109 3.21 13.34 14.00
C VAL A 109 2.76 14.67 13.44
N THR A 110 3.23 15.76 14.05
CA THR A 110 3.02 17.15 13.63
C THR A 110 3.84 17.51 12.38
N TYR A 111 3.94 16.58 11.42
CA TYR A 111 4.47 16.90 10.11
C TYR A 111 3.39 17.60 9.29
N PRO A 112 3.73 18.66 8.56
CA PRO A 112 2.81 19.21 7.57
C PRO A 112 2.48 18.13 6.54
N SER A 113 1.25 18.17 6.04
CA SER A 113 0.86 17.31 4.91
C SER A 113 1.83 17.54 3.74
N VAL A 114 2.25 16.45 3.11
CA VAL A 114 3.11 16.50 1.92
C VAL A 114 2.24 16.25 0.71
N ARG A 115 2.43 17.04 -0.36
CA ARG A 115 1.72 16.88 -1.62
C ARG A 115 2.70 16.70 -2.76
N THR A 116 2.36 15.82 -3.69
CA THR A 116 3.09 15.65 -4.94
C THR A 116 2.10 15.64 -6.11
N PRO A 117 2.39 16.33 -7.23
CA PRO A 117 1.51 16.28 -8.39
C PRO A 117 1.48 14.86 -8.95
N ILE A 118 0.29 14.41 -9.35
CA ILE A 118 0.09 13.17 -10.09
C ILE A 118 0.22 13.52 -11.57
N PRO A 119 1.10 12.86 -12.34
CA PRO A 119 1.21 13.07 -13.79
C PRO A 119 0.01 12.42 -14.49
N TYR A 120 -1.18 12.96 -14.27
CA TYR A 120 -2.41 12.51 -14.89
C TYR A 120 -2.51 13.13 -16.29
N GLN A 121 -2.68 12.26 -17.27
CA GLN A 121 -3.05 12.64 -18.62
C GLN A 121 -4.48 12.14 -18.87
N GLU A 122 -5.37 13.03 -19.34
CA GLU A 122 -6.68 12.57 -19.78
C GLU A 122 -6.50 11.51 -20.85
N VAL A 123 -7.10 10.34 -20.62
CA VAL A 123 -7.16 9.30 -21.63
C VAL A 123 -8.24 9.72 -22.61
N ASP A 124 -7.80 10.14 -23.79
CA ASP A 124 -8.71 10.46 -24.88
C ASP A 124 -9.30 9.14 -25.40
N LEU A 125 -10.40 8.70 -24.80
CA LEU A 125 -11.14 7.51 -25.22
C LEU A 125 -11.86 7.74 -26.56
N VAL A 126 -11.70 8.92 -27.17
CA VAL A 126 -12.20 9.28 -28.49
C VAL A 126 -11.24 8.76 -29.57
N GLY A 127 -10.95 7.47 -29.55
CA GLY A 127 -10.51 6.77 -30.75
C GLY A 127 -11.70 6.48 -31.65
N PRO A 128 -11.55 6.36 -32.99
CA PRO A 128 -12.51 5.56 -33.75
C PRO A 128 -12.66 4.21 -33.02
N PRO A 129 -13.83 3.55 -33.06
CA PRO A 129 -13.94 2.20 -32.52
C PRO A 129 -12.89 1.35 -33.24
N GLU A 130 -11.72 1.17 -32.64
CA GLU A 130 -10.82 0.09 -33.00
C GLU A 130 -11.71 -1.13 -32.91
N ALA A 131 -11.76 -1.90 -33.99
CA ALA A 131 -12.53 -3.14 -34.03
C ALA A 131 -12.10 -3.94 -32.81
N VAL A 132 -12.94 -3.90 -31.76
CA VAL A 132 -12.70 -4.59 -30.52
C VAL A 132 -12.58 -6.03 -30.95
N THR A 133 -11.34 -6.54 -30.95
CA THR A 133 -11.11 -7.95 -31.26
C THR A 133 -12.00 -8.74 -30.33
N ASP A 134 -12.57 -9.84 -30.84
CA ASP A 134 -13.54 -10.65 -30.12
C ASP A 134 -13.24 -10.74 -28.63
N VAL A 135 -14.29 -10.50 -27.82
CA VAL A 135 -14.19 -10.48 -26.37
C VAL A 135 -13.41 -11.71 -25.89
N PRO A 136 -12.31 -11.55 -25.13
CA PRO A 136 -11.51 -12.67 -24.68
C PRO A 136 -12.37 -13.73 -24.03
N ALA A 137 -12.21 -15.00 -24.43
CA ALA A 137 -13.11 -16.09 -24.01
C ALA A 137 -13.20 -16.24 -22.48
N ASN A 138 -12.12 -15.89 -21.76
CA ASN A 138 -12.10 -15.82 -20.30
C ASN A 138 -13.03 -14.74 -19.73
N LEU A 139 -13.14 -13.58 -20.37
CA LEU A 139 -14.07 -12.52 -19.97
C LEU A 139 -15.53 -12.97 -20.16
N LEU A 140 -15.84 -13.64 -21.27
CA LEU A 140 -17.18 -14.22 -21.50
C LEU A 140 -17.50 -15.32 -20.48
N THR A 141 -16.50 -16.11 -20.09
CA THR A 141 -16.67 -17.14 -19.05
C THR A 141 -16.99 -16.50 -17.70
N TRP A 142 -16.30 -15.41 -17.34
CA TRP A 142 -16.54 -14.69 -16.08
C TRP A 142 -17.90 -13.98 -16.06
N LEU A 143 -18.28 -13.33 -17.16
CA LEU A 143 -19.59 -12.68 -17.28
C LEU A 143 -20.74 -13.69 -17.34
N GLY A 144 -20.52 -14.85 -17.97
CA GLY A 144 -21.50 -15.94 -18.03
C GLY A 144 -21.75 -16.64 -16.68
N THR A 145 -20.88 -16.43 -15.69
CA THR A 145 -21.08 -16.89 -14.32
C THR A 145 -21.86 -15.91 -13.43
N CYS A 146 -22.11 -14.68 -13.89
CA CYS A 146 -23.03 -13.76 -13.21
C CYS A 146 -24.47 -14.24 -13.45
N SER A 147 -25.15 -14.68 -12.39
CA SER A 147 -26.54 -15.09 -12.48
C SER A 147 -27.46 -13.87 -12.61
N ALA A 148 -28.64 -14.03 -13.21
CA ALA A 148 -29.63 -12.97 -13.43
C ALA A 148 -30.15 -12.27 -12.15
N ALA A 149 -29.72 -12.68 -10.96
CA ALA A 149 -29.96 -11.97 -9.71
C ALA A 149 -29.01 -10.78 -9.48
N GLU A 150 -27.95 -10.66 -10.29
CA GLU A 150 -26.90 -9.63 -10.18
C GLU A 150 -26.85 -8.70 -11.41
N GLN A 151 -27.89 -8.71 -12.25
CA GLN A 151 -28.10 -7.75 -13.36
C GLN A 151 -29.19 -6.73 -13.02
#